data_AF-A0A1H3TWL9-F1
#
_entry.id   AF-A0A1H3TWL9-F1
#
_cell.length_a   1.000
_cell.length_b   1.000
_cell.length_c   1.000
_cell.angle_alpha   90.00
_cell.angle_beta   90.00
_cell.angle_gamma   90.00
#
_symmetry.space_group_name_H-M   'P 1'
#
loop_
_entity.id
_entity.type
_entity.pdbx_description
1 polymer ?
#
loop_
_entity_poly.entity_id
_entity_poly.type
_entity_poly.pdbx_seq_one_letter_code
_entity_poly.pdbx_strand_id
1 'polypeptide(L)'
;MTHRRISLSSMLAIFAAVITLGLPGLASAEYWHPANNEAGVIVHPYHFKSTKTRAQVRAEVEAAMREGRLSFGEGNYPPPIVFTGPGKTRAEVRAEVEAAMREGRLSYGESNYPPPIVNTGPGKTRQEVINELINEPPEEREARLRLYGGG
;
A
#
# COMPACT_ATOMS: atom_id res chain seq x y z
N MET A 1 7.05 14.39 -81.96
CA MET A 1 5.96 13.60 -81.34
C MET A 1 6.49 13.12 -79.97
N THR A 2 6.15 13.82 -78.88
CA THR A 2 5.08 13.45 -77.91
C THR A 2 5.38 12.13 -77.19
N HIS A 3 5.45 11.96 -75.86
CA HIS A 3 5.16 12.77 -74.68
C HIS A 3 6.04 12.35 -73.49
N ARG A 4 6.35 13.35 -72.66
CA ARG A 4 6.87 13.29 -71.29
C ARG A 4 5.86 12.63 -70.33
N ARG A 5 6.31 11.75 -69.43
CA ARG A 5 5.74 11.60 -68.07
C ARG A 5 6.86 11.35 -67.06
N ILE A 6 7.34 12.44 -66.47
CA ILE A 6 8.16 12.40 -65.26
C ILE A 6 7.19 12.05 -64.13
N SER A 7 7.40 10.89 -63.49
CA SER A 7 6.63 10.48 -62.31
C SER A 7 7.05 11.34 -61.12
N LEU A 8 6.27 12.39 -60.86
CA LEU A 8 6.28 13.11 -59.60
C LEU A 8 5.54 12.25 -58.57
N SER A 9 6.23 11.61 -57.62
CA SER A 9 5.72 11.26 -56.27
C SER A 9 6.78 10.51 -55.45
N SER A 10 7.99 11.05 -55.38
CA SER A 10 8.80 10.91 -54.16
C SER A 10 8.73 12.27 -53.49
N MET A 11 7.99 12.39 -52.38
CA MET A 11 8.37 13.27 -51.28
C MET A 11 7.40 13.20 -50.09
N LEU A 12 8.02 13.06 -48.92
CA LEU A 12 7.67 13.64 -47.63
C LEU A 12 6.80 12.83 -46.66
N ALA A 13 7.50 12.30 -45.67
CA ALA A 13 7.00 11.83 -44.40
C ALA A 13 6.21 12.92 -43.64
N ILE A 14 5.10 12.54 -43.02
CA ILE A 14 4.55 13.25 -41.86
C ILE A 14 4.02 12.19 -40.87
N PHE A 15 4.87 11.78 -39.93
CA PHE A 15 4.42 11.22 -38.66
C PHE A 15 3.99 12.40 -37.77
N ALA A 16 2.70 12.71 -37.75
CA ALA A 16 2.13 13.60 -36.75
C ALA A 16 1.40 12.75 -35.69
N ALA A 17 2.16 12.13 -34.80
CA ALA A 17 1.62 11.68 -33.52
C ALA A 17 1.40 12.92 -32.65
N VAL A 18 0.23 13.55 -32.79
CA VAL A 18 -0.19 14.63 -31.90
C VAL A 18 -0.57 13.99 -30.57
N ILE A 19 0.40 13.96 -29.64
CA ILE A 19 0.10 13.76 -28.23
C ILE A 19 -0.54 15.07 -27.76
N THR A 20 -1.87 15.15 -27.83
CA THR A 20 -2.61 16.16 -27.07
C THR A 20 -2.45 15.81 -25.60
N LEU A 21 -1.48 16.46 -24.95
CA LEU A 21 -1.40 16.63 -23.50
C LEU A 21 -2.62 17.44 -23.03
N GLY A 22 -3.80 16.82 -23.10
CA GLY A 22 -5.00 17.24 -22.40
C GLY A 22 -5.09 16.45 -21.10
N LEU A 23 -4.12 16.63 -20.20
CA LEU A 23 -4.33 16.20 -18.83
C LEU A 23 -5.32 17.19 -18.21
N PRO A 24 -6.56 16.78 -17.85
CA PRO A 24 -7.36 17.61 -16.97
C PRO A 24 -6.52 17.87 -15.73
N GLY A 25 -6.45 19.14 -15.31
CA GLY A 25 -5.87 19.49 -14.03
C GLY A 25 -6.58 18.68 -12.95
N LEU A 26 -5.95 17.58 -12.54
CA LEU A 26 -6.38 16.83 -11.38
C LEU A 26 -6.10 17.75 -10.21
N ALA A 27 -7.11 18.50 -9.79
CA ALA A 27 -7.15 19.07 -8.45
C ALA A 27 -7.16 17.88 -7.49
N SER A 28 -5.99 17.34 -7.18
CA SER A 28 -5.83 16.42 -6.07
C SER A 28 -5.93 17.25 -4.80
N ALA A 29 -6.96 16.99 -3.99
CA ALA A 29 -6.87 17.40 -2.60
C ALA A 29 -5.70 16.63 -1.98
N GLU A 30 -4.64 17.34 -1.63
CA GLU A 30 -3.45 16.79 -0.99
C GLU A 30 -3.90 15.99 0.25
N TYR A 31 -3.37 14.77 0.46
CA TYR A 31 -3.71 13.97 1.65
C TYR A 31 -3.30 14.68 2.96
N TRP A 32 -2.31 15.56 2.88
CA TRP A 32 -1.76 16.35 3.98
C TRP A 32 -2.05 17.83 3.76
N HIS A 33 -2.65 18.50 4.75
CA HIS A 33 -2.87 19.95 4.72
C HIS A 33 -2.09 20.64 5.82
N PRO A 34 -1.52 21.84 5.58
CA PRO A 34 -0.90 22.60 6.66
C PRO A 34 -1.93 22.93 7.73
N ALA A 35 -1.59 22.63 8.98
CA ALA A 35 -2.39 23.00 10.14
C ALA A 35 -1.87 24.33 10.70
N ASN A 36 -2.77 25.24 11.08
CA ASN A 36 -2.38 26.47 11.77
C ASN A 36 -2.29 26.26 13.30
N ASN A 37 -1.61 25.19 13.71
CA ASN A 37 -1.38 24.81 15.10
C ASN A 37 -0.07 24.01 15.23
N GLU A 38 0.29 23.64 16.45
CA GLU A 38 1.57 22.96 16.75
C GLU A 38 1.72 21.58 16.07
N ALA A 39 0.62 20.96 15.64
CA ALA A 39 0.66 19.69 14.92
C ALA A 39 1.20 19.84 13.48
N GLY A 40 1.16 21.05 12.91
CA GLY A 40 1.71 21.40 11.59
C GLY A 40 1.01 20.79 10.38
N VAL A 41 0.32 19.64 10.53
CA VAL A 41 -0.36 18.94 9.44
C VAL A 41 -1.70 18.33 9.89
N ILE A 42 -2.75 18.49 9.10
CA ILE A 42 -4.05 17.82 9.23
C ILE A 42 -4.25 16.86 8.05
N VAL A 43 -4.62 15.62 8.36
CA VAL A 43 -5.06 14.62 7.37
C VAL A 43 -6.57 14.57 7.36
N HIS A 44 -7.20 14.73 6.19
CA HIS A 44 -8.61 14.37 6.05
C HIS A 44 -8.74 12.98 5.43
N PRO A 45 -9.33 11.99 6.13
CA PRO A 45 -9.48 10.61 5.66
C PRO A 45 -10.18 10.46 4.29
N TYR A 46 -10.94 11.47 3.86
CA TYR A 46 -11.72 11.44 2.63
C TYR A 46 -10.97 11.92 1.38
N HIS A 47 -9.75 12.45 1.50
CA HIS A 47 -8.97 12.96 0.35
C HIS A 47 -8.27 11.86 -0.45
N PHE A 48 -8.03 10.69 0.15
CA PHE A 48 -7.51 9.54 -0.59
C PHE A 48 -8.60 8.49 -0.81
N LYS A 49 -8.99 8.30 -2.07
CA LYS A 49 -9.86 7.21 -2.50
C LYS A 49 -9.11 6.36 -3.52
N SER A 50 -8.77 5.13 -3.16
CA SER A 50 -8.18 4.20 -4.11
C SER A 50 -9.21 3.81 -5.16
N THR A 51 -8.95 4.16 -6.42
CA THR A 51 -9.77 3.75 -7.56
C THR A 51 -9.23 2.51 -8.27
N LYS A 52 -7.96 2.14 -8.00
CA LYS A 52 -7.28 0.98 -8.58
C LYS A 52 -7.39 -0.23 -7.66
N THR A 53 -7.58 -1.41 -8.24
CA THR A 53 -7.42 -2.68 -7.54
C THR A 53 -5.94 -2.98 -7.31
N ARG A 54 -5.62 -3.83 -6.33
CA ARG A 54 -4.25 -4.30 -6.09
C ARG A 54 -3.63 -4.94 -7.34
N ALA A 55 -4.43 -5.67 -8.14
CA ALA A 55 -3.96 -6.30 -9.37
C ALA A 55 -3.55 -5.26 -10.42
N GLN A 56 -4.36 -4.20 -10.59
CA GLN A 56 -4.05 -3.10 -11.50
C GLN A 56 -2.77 -2.35 -11.09
N VAL A 57 -2.60 -2.07 -9.79
CA VAL A 57 -1.38 -1.43 -9.27
C VAL A 57 -0.15 -2.29 -9.57
N ARG A 58 -0.23 -3.61 -9.38
CA ARG A 58 0.88 -4.53 -9.72
C ARG A 58 1.21 -4.50 -11.20
N ALA A 59 0.21 -4.59 -12.07
CA ALA A 59 0.41 -4.57 -13.51
C ALA A 59 1.06 -3.25 -14.00
N GLU A 60 0.68 -2.12 -13.41
CA GLU A 60 1.28 -0.81 -13.72
C GLU A 60 2.72 -0.70 -13.23
N VAL A 61 3.02 -1.21 -12.03
CA VAL A 61 4.39 -1.28 -11.51
C VAL A 61 5.26 -2.16 -12.42
N GLU A 62 4.78 -3.33 -12.84
CA GLU A 62 5.48 -4.22 -13.77
C GLU A 62 5.70 -3.58 -15.15
N ALA A 63 4.72 -2.82 -15.66
CA ALA A 63 4.87 -2.07 -16.90
C ALA A 63 5.94 -0.98 -16.77
N ALA A 64 5.89 -0.18 -15.71
CA ALA A 64 6.85 0.87 -15.45
C ALA A 64 8.28 0.34 -15.20
N MET A 65 8.40 -0.86 -14.61
CA MET A 65 9.66 -1.61 -14.52
C MET A 65 10.21 -1.96 -15.91
N ARG A 66 9.39 -2.56 -16.78
CA ARG A 66 9.81 -2.92 -18.16
C ARG A 66 10.20 -1.71 -19.00
N GLU A 67 9.52 -0.58 -18.79
CA GLU A 67 9.81 0.69 -19.44
C GLU A 67 11.04 1.41 -18.84
N GLY A 68 11.65 0.89 -17.77
CA GLY A 68 12.77 1.53 -17.10
C GLY A 68 12.42 2.85 -16.42
N ARG A 69 11.14 3.08 -16.12
CA ARG A 69 10.62 4.34 -15.52
C ARG A 69 10.68 4.35 -14.00
N LEU A 70 11.08 3.25 -13.40
CA LEU A 70 11.23 3.10 -11.95
C LEU A 70 12.70 2.81 -11.65
N SER A 71 13.30 3.64 -10.80
CA SER A 71 14.59 3.36 -10.19
C SER A 71 14.37 2.42 -8.99
N PHE A 72 14.99 1.25 -9.01
CA PHE A 72 15.01 0.32 -7.88
C PHE A 72 16.47 0.12 -7.45
N GLY A 73 16.73 0.06 -6.15
CA GLY A 73 18.06 -0.30 -5.62
C GLY A 73 18.96 0.86 -5.19
N GLU A 74 18.50 2.12 -5.24
CA GLU A 74 19.20 3.23 -4.56
C GLU A 74 19.05 3.18 -3.02
N GLY A 75 18.09 2.41 -2.53
CA GLY A 75 17.93 2.13 -1.10
C GLY A 75 18.65 0.85 -0.70
N ASN A 76 19.19 0.82 0.53
CA ASN A 76 19.82 -0.36 1.14
C ASN A 76 18.79 -1.45 1.54
N TYR A 77 17.64 -1.51 0.85
CA TYR A 77 16.57 -2.45 1.13
C TYR A 77 16.76 -3.73 0.32
N PRO A 78 16.73 -4.91 0.95
CA PRO A 78 16.84 -6.16 0.24
C PRO A 78 15.66 -6.31 -0.74
N PRO A 79 15.88 -6.90 -1.92
CA PRO A 79 14.80 -7.14 -2.87
C PRO A 79 13.71 -8.00 -2.20
N PRO A 80 12.43 -7.82 -2.59
CA PRO A 80 11.35 -8.62 -2.05
C PRO A 80 11.65 -10.11 -2.27
N ILE A 81 11.72 -10.85 -1.17
CA ILE A 81 11.99 -12.28 -1.19
C ILE A 81 10.73 -12.97 -1.70
N VAL A 82 10.81 -13.56 -2.89
CA VAL A 82 9.73 -14.38 -3.43
C VAL A 82 9.75 -15.71 -2.68
N PHE A 83 8.84 -15.90 -1.73
CA PHE A 83 8.67 -17.18 -1.05
C PHE A 83 7.94 -18.16 -2.00
N THR A 84 8.68 -19.13 -2.52
CA THR A 84 8.19 -20.13 -3.50
C THR A 84 7.84 -21.48 -2.90
N GLY A 85 8.02 -21.65 -1.58
CA GLY A 85 7.68 -22.89 -0.87
C GLY A 85 6.20 -22.96 -0.46
N PRO A 86 5.69 -24.16 -0.10
CA PRO A 86 4.47 -24.24 0.68
C PRO A 86 4.69 -23.49 2.01
N GLY A 87 3.84 -22.51 2.30
CA GLY A 87 3.90 -21.80 3.57
C GLY A 87 3.72 -22.77 4.73
N LYS A 88 4.44 -22.59 5.83
CA LYS A 88 4.21 -23.40 7.03
C LYS A 88 2.81 -23.11 7.55
N THR A 89 2.09 -24.17 7.90
CA THR A 89 0.84 -24.07 8.63
C THR A 89 1.10 -23.53 10.03
N ARG A 90 0.07 -22.97 10.66
CA ARG A 90 0.15 -22.47 12.03
C ARG A 90 0.55 -23.57 13.03
N ALA A 91 0.15 -24.81 12.77
CA ALA A 91 0.50 -25.96 13.60
C ALA A 91 1.99 -26.29 13.50
N GLU A 92 2.54 -26.32 12.29
CA GLU A 92 3.98 -26.55 12.06
C GLU A 92 4.84 -25.46 12.70
N VAL A 93 4.44 -24.18 12.58
CA VAL A 93 5.15 -23.08 13.23
C VAL A 93 5.16 -23.23 14.75
N ARG A 94 4.04 -23.65 15.36
CA ARG A 94 3.97 -23.88 16.82
C ARG A 94 4.88 -25.02 17.26
N ALA A 95 4.84 -26.14 16.54
CA ALA A 95 5.69 -27.30 16.85
C ALA A 95 7.18 -26.95 16.74
N GLU A 96 7.57 -26.15 15.75
CA GLU A 96 8.95 -25.67 15.59
C GLU A 96 9.37 -24.73 16.72
N VAL A 97 8.50 -23.80 17.12
CA VAL A 97 8.77 -22.91 18.25
C VAL A 97 8.93 -23.71 19.53
N GLU A 98 8.08 -24.71 19.80
CA GLU A 98 8.20 -25.60 20.95
C GLU A 98 9.48 -26.44 20.94
N ALA A 99 9.89 -26.95 19.77
CA ALA A 99 11.15 -27.65 19.62
C ALA A 99 12.35 -26.73 19.89
N ALA A 100 12.35 -25.53 19.33
CA ALA A 100 13.42 -24.57 19.52
C ALA A 100 13.49 -24.04 20.97
N MET A 101 12.37 -23.96 21.69
CA MET A 101 12.35 -23.69 23.13
C MET A 101 13.00 -24.84 23.93
N ARG A 102 12.64 -26.10 23.65
CA ARG A 102 13.25 -27.27 24.31
C ARG A 102 14.75 -27.38 24.05
N GLU A 103 15.18 -27.05 22.84
CA GLU A 103 16.58 -27.04 22.44
C GLU A 103 17.36 -25.82 22.99
N GLY A 104 16.70 -24.89 23.68
CA GLY A 104 17.33 -23.67 24.19
C GLY A 104 17.82 -22.73 23.08
N ARG A 105 17.31 -22.87 21.86
CA ARG A 105 17.70 -22.10 20.67
C ARG A 105 16.98 -20.76 20.55
N LEU A 106 15.98 -20.54 21.40
CA LEU A 106 15.24 -19.27 21.47
C LEU A 106 15.69 -18.50 22.70
N SER A 107 16.25 -17.32 22.48
CA SER A 107 16.40 -16.33 23.56
C SER A 107 15.03 -15.69 23.82
N TYR A 108 14.49 -15.90 25.02
CA TYR A 108 13.26 -15.27 25.50
C TYR A 108 13.60 -14.44 26.74
N GLY A 109 13.10 -13.19 26.82
CA GLY A 109 13.22 -12.36 28.03
C GLY A 109 13.95 -11.02 27.87
N GLU A 110 14.65 -10.77 26.75
CA GLU A 110 15.23 -9.43 26.46
C GLU A 110 14.23 -8.47 25.80
N SER A 111 13.02 -8.93 25.50
CA SER A 111 12.02 -8.11 24.85
C SER A 111 11.27 -7.26 25.87
N ASN A 112 11.32 -5.94 25.70
CA ASN A 112 10.41 -5.00 26.39
C ASN A 112 8.94 -5.17 25.96
N TYR A 113 8.64 -6.10 25.05
CA TYR A 113 7.25 -6.42 24.70
C TYR A 113 6.58 -7.24 25.80
N PRO A 114 5.38 -6.84 26.24
CA PRO A 114 4.61 -7.64 27.18
C PRO A 114 4.34 -9.02 26.56
N PRO A 115 4.39 -10.10 27.38
CA PRO A 115 4.11 -11.44 26.90
C PRO A 115 2.74 -11.48 26.23
N PRO A 116 2.56 -12.31 25.18
CA PRO A 116 1.27 -12.43 24.52
C PRO A 116 0.21 -12.79 25.55
N ILE A 117 -0.77 -11.91 25.68
CA ILE A 117 -1.88 -12.08 26.61
C ILE A 117 -2.66 -13.30 26.15
N VAL A 118 -2.66 -14.36 26.96
CA VAL A 118 -3.49 -15.53 26.70
C VAL A 118 -4.93 -15.08 26.89
N ASN A 119 -5.68 -14.95 25.79
CA ASN A 119 -7.09 -14.60 25.87
C ASN A 119 -7.85 -15.79 26.47
N THR A 120 -8.19 -15.70 27.75
CA THR A 120 -8.92 -16.72 28.51
C THR A 120 -10.44 -16.57 28.42
N GLY A 121 -10.93 -15.60 27.65
CA GLY A 121 -12.36 -15.37 27.42
C GLY A 121 -12.84 -15.87 26.05
N PRO A 122 -14.15 -15.81 25.77
CA PRO A 122 -14.64 -15.90 24.41
C PRO A 122 -14.08 -14.69 23.63
N GLY A 123 -13.02 -14.91 22.86
CA GLY A 123 -12.40 -13.86 22.07
C GLY A 123 -13.41 -13.28 21.09
N LYS A 124 -13.59 -11.95 21.10
CA LYS A 124 -14.45 -11.27 20.12
C LYS A 124 -13.87 -11.45 18.72
N THR A 125 -14.71 -11.86 17.78
CA THR A 125 -14.41 -11.86 16.36
C THR A 125 -14.25 -10.42 15.87
N ARG A 126 -13.56 -10.25 14.74
CA ARG A 126 -13.44 -8.94 14.08
C ARG A 126 -14.79 -8.30 13.79
N GLN A 127 -15.78 -9.10 13.39
CA GLN A 127 -17.12 -8.59 13.06
C GLN A 127 -17.86 -8.11 14.30
N GLU A 128 -17.73 -8.81 15.42
CA GLU A 128 -18.31 -8.39 16.70
C GLU A 128 -17.71 -7.06 17.18
N VAL A 129 -16.39 -6.90 17.07
CA VAL A 129 -15.71 -5.63 17.40
C VAL A 129 -16.20 -4.49 16.49
N ILE A 130 -16.38 -4.75 15.20
CA ILE A 130 -16.92 -3.76 14.27
C ILE A 130 -18.35 -3.37 14.64
N ASN A 131 -19.21 -4.35 14.93
CA ASN A 131 -20.60 -4.11 15.31
C ASN A 131 -20.69 -3.30 16.60
N GLU A 132 -19.84 -3.59 17.59
CA GLU A 132 -19.73 -2.84 18.83
C GLU A 132 -19.32 -1.39 18.58
N LEU A 133 -18.30 -1.14 17.75
CA LEU A 133 -17.86 0.21 17.39
C LEU A 133 -18.89 1.01 16.56
N ILE A 134 -19.69 0.33 15.75
CA ILE A 134 -20.77 0.95 14.98
C ILE A 134 -21.94 1.31 15.90
N ASN A 135 -22.28 0.43 16.85
CA ASN A 135 -23.38 0.62 17.78
C ASN A 135 -23.00 1.44 19.03
N GLU A 136 -21.72 1.81 19.18
CA GLU A 136 -21.21 2.65 20.27
C GLU A 136 -21.96 3.98 20.33
N PRO A 137 -22.61 4.31 21.47
CA PRO A 137 -23.34 5.55 21.64
C PRO A 137 -22.39 6.76 21.55
N PRO A 138 -22.89 7.95 21.14
CA PRO A 138 -22.04 9.12 20.93
C PRO A 138 -21.20 9.50 22.16
N GLU A 139 -21.74 9.37 23.36
CA GLU A 139 -21.05 9.71 24.62
C GLU A 139 -19.86 8.80 24.89
N GLU A 140 -20.00 7.49 24.67
CA GLU A 140 -18.90 6.52 24.84
C GLU A 140 -17.82 6.71 23.76
N ARG A 141 -18.24 7.00 22.53
CA ARG A 141 -17.34 7.35 21.43
C ARG A 141 -16.53 8.59 21.74
N GLU A 142 -17.15 9.64 22.29
CA GLU A 142 -16.45 10.85 22.73
C GLU A 142 -15.47 10.56 23.86
N ALA A 143 -15.86 9.78 24.87
CA ALA A 143 -14.98 9.38 25.96
C ALA A 143 -13.75 8.61 25.45
N ARG A 144 -13.96 7.68 24.51
CA ARG A 144 -12.87 6.95 23.83
C ARG A 144 -11.97 7.90 23.05
N LEU A 145 -12.54 8.82 22.27
CA LEU A 145 -11.75 9.80 21.49
C LEU A 145 -10.98 10.76 22.40
N ARG A 146 -11.51 11.15 23.56
CA ARG A 146 -10.78 11.97 24.55
C ARG A 146 -9.61 11.21 25.17
N LEU A 147 -9.75 9.91 25.42
CA LEU A 147 -8.67 9.07 25.95
C LEU A 147 -7.48 8.95 24.96
N TYR A 148 -7.77 8.94 23.65
CA TYR A 148 -6.76 8.79 22.58
C TYR A 148 -6.37 10.11 21.87
N GLY A 149 -7.08 11.21 22.14
CA GLY A 149 -6.91 12.51 21.48
C GLY A 149 -6.10 13.54 22.27
N GLY A 150 -5.49 13.13 23.39
CA GLY A 150 -4.60 13.98 24.20
C GLY A 150 -3.14 13.84 23.75
N GLY A 151 -2.72 14.72 22.85
CA GLY A 151 -1.33 14.97 22.47
C GLY A 151 -1.19 16.43 22.09
#